data_AF-A0A366AXB0-F1
#
_entry.id   AF-A0A366AXB0-F1
#
_cell.length_a   1.000
_cell.length_b   1.000
_cell.length_c   1.000
_cell.angle_alpha   90.00
_cell.angle_beta   90.00
_cell.angle_gamma   90.00
#
_symmetry.space_group_name_H-M   'P 1'
#
loop_
_entity.id
_entity.type
_entity.pdbx_description
1 polymer ?
#
loop_
_entity_poly.entity_id
_entity_poly.type
_entity_poly.pdbx_seq_one_letter_code
_entity_poly.pdbx_strand_id
1 'polypeptide(L)'
;MEEGETQKTHLITKAINGDVIVILEKHQAGLTIQQVKHYLNSFAFSVDSDVPVRFDFEAIAKDNFLEEIESMSRIISADVYVDKQLLGSEVLDFSERTNTVKHEVIISVKAKNKDNIFDFTRDVYAKLNGGHNEIQRLRVVGRNTDNNVVKINTDFIERQEYVKPRRNEVTGEISTEDLFEEMETVLSNFN
;
A
#
# COMPACT_ATOMS: atom_id res chain seq x y z
N MET A 1 9.65 4.03 -24.85
CA MET A 1 9.10 5.36 -25.03
C MET A 1 9.86 6.01 -26.14
N GLU A 2 9.25 6.06 -27.31
CA GLU A 2 9.73 6.92 -28.39
C GLU A 2 9.37 8.39 -28.08
N GLU A 3 10.13 9.30 -28.65
CA GLU A 3 9.94 10.75 -28.48
C GLU A 3 8.57 11.15 -29.05
N GLY A 4 7.61 11.49 -28.17
CA GLY A 4 6.24 11.90 -28.54
C GLY A 4 5.11 11.03 -27.98
N GLU A 5 5.41 9.88 -27.39
CA GLU A 5 4.39 9.05 -26.72
C GLU A 5 3.93 9.71 -25.41
N THR A 6 2.64 10.03 -25.31
CA THR A 6 2.03 10.57 -24.08
C THR A 6 1.35 9.46 -23.31
N GLN A 7 1.75 9.28 -22.06
CA GLN A 7 1.13 8.31 -21.15
C GLN A 7 0.13 8.99 -20.23
N LYS A 8 -1.11 8.50 -20.26
CA LYS A 8 -2.16 8.94 -19.34
C LYS A 8 -2.20 8.00 -18.13
N THR A 9 -2.52 8.55 -16.97
CA THR A 9 -2.81 7.79 -15.76
C THR A 9 -4.19 8.19 -15.28
N HIS A 10 -5.07 7.22 -15.08
CA HIS A 10 -6.44 7.48 -14.69
C HIS A 10 -6.59 7.41 -13.16
N LEU A 11 -7.38 8.33 -12.61
CA LEU A 11 -7.68 8.43 -11.19
C LEU A 11 -9.14 8.83 -11.02
N ILE A 12 -9.84 8.19 -10.08
CA ILE A 12 -11.20 8.55 -9.68
C ILE A 12 -11.26 8.74 -8.16
N THR A 13 -12.14 9.62 -7.71
CA THR A 13 -12.32 9.93 -6.29
C THR A 13 -13.77 9.90 -5.86
N LYS A 14 -14.05 9.46 -4.63
CA LYS A 14 -15.37 9.56 -3.99
C LYS A 14 -15.21 10.14 -2.59
N ALA A 15 -15.99 11.18 -2.28
CA ALA A 15 -16.06 11.71 -0.93
C ALA A 15 -17.05 10.88 -0.09
N ILE A 16 -16.61 10.37 1.06
CA ILE A 16 -17.42 9.59 2.01
C ILE A 16 -17.12 10.09 3.42
N ASN A 17 -18.15 10.51 4.16
CA ASN A 17 -18.05 10.92 5.57
C ASN A 17 -16.98 12.00 5.89
N GLY A 18 -16.59 12.81 4.90
CA GLY A 18 -15.56 13.84 5.05
C GLY A 18 -14.18 13.42 4.54
N ASP A 19 -13.97 12.14 4.27
CA ASP A 19 -12.75 11.58 3.67
C ASP A 19 -12.90 11.45 2.14
N VAL A 20 -11.76 11.43 1.44
CA VAL A 20 -11.72 11.23 -0.02
C VAL A 20 -11.05 9.90 -0.33
N ILE A 21 -11.84 8.95 -0.83
CA ILE A 21 -11.33 7.69 -1.36
C ILE A 21 -10.79 7.95 -2.75
N VAL A 22 -9.59 7.44 -3.03
CA VAL A 22 -8.92 7.55 -4.32
C VAL A 22 -8.64 6.17 -4.88
N ILE A 23 -9.03 5.93 -6.13
CA ILE A 23 -8.57 4.78 -6.91
C ILE A 23 -7.67 5.31 -8.01
N LEU A 24 -6.43 4.84 -8.02
CA LEU A 24 -5.40 5.22 -8.98
C LEU A 24 -5.01 4.01 -9.83
N GLU A 25 -5.02 4.19 -11.15
CA GLU A 25 -4.50 3.20 -12.07
C GLU A 25 -3.01 2.91 -11.80
N LYS A 26 -2.66 1.63 -11.69
CA LYS A 26 -1.28 1.19 -11.47
C LYS A 26 -0.69 0.62 -12.75
N HIS A 27 0.24 1.35 -13.35
CA HIS A 27 0.98 0.93 -14.54
C HIS A 27 2.48 1.21 -14.39
N GLN A 28 3.36 0.42 -15.01
CA GLN A 28 4.82 0.49 -14.82
C GLN A 28 5.42 1.87 -15.13
N ALA A 29 4.81 2.61 -16.05
CA ALA A 29 5.21 3.97 -16.43
C ALA A 29 4.12 5.03 -16.12
N GLY A 30 3.14 4.68 -15.29
CA GLY A 30 2.11 5.61 -14.81
C GLY A 30 2.59 6.45 -13.61
N LEU A 31 1.79 7.44 -13.25
CA LEU A 31 2.01 8.24 -12.04
C LEU A 31 1.73 7.41 -10.78
N THR A 32 2.56 7.61 -9.76
CA THR A 32 2.35 7.03 -8.42
C THR A 32 1.53 7.98 -7.54
N ILE A 33 0.84 7.44 -6.53
CA ILE A 33 0.08 8.25 -5.56
C ILE A 33 0.99 9.23 -4.79
N GLN A 34 2.26 8.88 -4.60
CA GLN A 34 3.25 9.77 -3.99
C GLN A 34 3.54 10.99 -4.87
N GLN A 35 3.62 10.82 -6.20
CA GLN A 35 3.79 11.93 -7.14
C GLN A 35 2.54 12.82 -7.17
N VAL A 36 1.34 12.21 -7.13
CA VAL A 36 0.07 12.95 -7.02
C VAL A 36 0.04 13.76 -5.72
N LYS A 37 0.38 13.16 -4.57
CA LYS A 37 0.48 13.86 -3.27
C LYS A 37 1.45 15.03 -3.33
N HIS A 38 2.63 14.84 -3.91
CA HIS A 38 3.64 15.89 -4.00
C HIS A 38 3.13 17.06 -4.86
N TYR A 39 2.50 16.74 -6.00
CA TYR A 39 1.85 17.73 -6.85
C TYR A 39 0.78 18.51 -6.07
N LEU A 40 -0.20 17.84 -5.44
CA LEU A 40 -1.26 18.51 -4.70
C LEU A 40 -0.72 19.39 -3.56
N ASN A 41 0.27 18.91 -2.81
CA ASN A 41 0.88 19.71 -1.75
C ASN A 41 1.65 20.93 -2.29
N SER A 42 2.21 20.86 -3.49
CA SER A 42 2.87 22.04 -4.09
C SER A 42 1.89 23.19 -4.34
N PHE A 43 0.63 22.90 -4.66
CA PHE A 43 -0.44 23.89 -4.77
C PHE A 43 -1.08 24.22 -3.43
N ALA A 44 -1.08 23.32 -2.46
CA ALA A 44 -1.61 23.60 -1.13
C ALA A 44 -0.92 24.80 -0.47
N PHE A 45 0.38 25.00 -0.75
CA PHE A 45 1.14 26.18 -0.32
C PHE A 45 0.70 27.50 -0.96
N SER A 46 0.03 27.47 -2.11
CA SER A 46 -0.44 28.68 -2.80
C SER A 46 -1.90 29.03 -2.50
N VAL A 47 -2.60 28.19 -1.72
CA VAL A 47 -3.97 28.48 -1.26
C VAL A 47 -3.90 29.39 -0.04
N ASP A 48 -4.47 30.59 -0.17
CA ASP A 48 -4.59 31.54 0.93
C ASP A 48 -5.70 31.08 1.89
N SER A 49 -5.29 30.40 2.96
CA SER A 49 -6.17 29.78 3.95
C SER A 49 -5.60 30.04 5.34
N ASP A 50 -6.48 30.37 6.30
CA ASP A 50 -6.10 30.57 7.70
C ASP A 50 -5.50 29.29 8.34
N VAL A 51 -5.78 28.13 7.75
CA VAL A 51 -5.24 26.83 8.17
C VAL A 51 -4.37 26.25 7.05
N PRO A 52 -3.11 25.85 7.34
CA PRO A 52 -2.26 25.19 6.36
C PRO A 52 -2.89 23.90 5.84
N VAL A 53 -3.12 23.83 4.53
CA VAL A 53 -3.65 22.64 3.88
C VAL A 53 -2.49 21.68 3.59
N ARG A 54 -2.63 20.43 3.99
CA ARG A 54 -1.69 19.36 3.66
C ARG A 54 -2.45 18.10 3.27
N PHE A 55 -2.09 17.54 2.12
CA PHE A 55 -2.61 16.27 1.65
C PHE A 55 -1.70 15.14 2.10
N ASP A 56 -2.28 14.11 2.70
CA ASP A 56 -1.66 12.81 2.86
C ASP A 56 -2.63 11.72 2.38
N PHE A 57 -2.14 10.50 2.24
CA PHE A 57 -2.97 9.36 1.89
C PHE A 57 -2.61 8.18 2.77
N GLU A 58 -3.61 7.35 3.04
CA GLU A 58 -3.47 6.06 3.67
C GLU A 58 -3.99 5.00 2.69
N ALA A 59 -3.29 3.88 2.58
CA ALA A 59 -3.77 2.79 1.75
C ALA A 59 -4.95 2.12 2.46
N ILE A 60 -6.11 2.06 1.80
CA ILE A 60 -7.24 1.29 2.33
C ILE A 60 -6.84 -0.18 2.26
N ALA A 61 -6.67 -0.77 3.45
CA ALA A 61 -6.41 -2.18 3.55
C ALA A 61 -7.63 -2.96 3.06
N LYS A 62 -7.41 -3.96 2.21
CA LYS A 62 -8.47 -4.91 1.85
C LYS A 62 -9.01 -5.58 3.13
N ASP A 63 -10.33 -5.58 3.29
CA ASP A 63 -11.04 -6.10 4.47
C ASP A 63 -10.69 -7.56 4.82
N ASN A 64 -10.15 -8.31 3.84
CA ASN A 64 -9.84 -9.72 3.98
C ASN A 64 -8.47 -10.02 4.61
N PHE A 65 -7.63 -9.05 4.97
CA PHE A 65 -6.31 -9.39 5.53
C PHE A 65 -6.41 -10.06 6.89
N LEU A 66 -7.24 -9.50 7.76
CA LEU A 66 -7.47 -10.07 9.08
C LEU A 66 -8.11 -11.45 8.95
N GLU A 67 -9.08 -11.59 8.03
CA GLU A 67 -9.71 -12.88 7.72
C GLU A 67 -8.72 -13.89 7.15
N GLU A 68 -7.81 -13.49 6.26
CA GLU A 68 -6.77 -14.36 5.70
C GLU A 68 -5.75 -14.78 6.77
N ILE A 69 -5.37 -13.87 7.68
CA ILE A 69 -4.60 -14.19 8.88
C ILE A 69 -5.37 -15.22 9.71
N GLU A 70 -6.61 -14.92 10.08
CA GLU A 70 -7.45 -15.77 10.94
C GLU A 70 -7.76 -17.14 10.31
N SER A 71 -7.76 -17.24 8.98
CA SER A 71 -7.92 -18.49 8.24
C SER A 71 -6.68 -19.40 8.29
N MET A 72 -5.52 -18.87 8.68
CA MET A 72 -4.31 -19.67 8.83
C MET A 72 -4.45 -20.60 10.05
N SER A 73 -3.98 -21.84 9.91
CA SER A 73 -3.84 -22.74 11.05
C SER A 73 -2.67 -22.33 11.95
N ARG A 74 -1.64 -21.70 11.37
CA ARG A 74 -0.43 -21.30 12.09
C ARG A 74 0.38 -20.24 11.34
N ILE A 75 0.82 -19.19 12.03
CA ILE A 75 1.83 -18.25 11.52
C ILE A 75 3.23 -18.67 11.96
N ILE A 76 4.15 -18.76 11.01
CA ILE A 76 5.54 -19.23 11.23
C ILE A 76 6.51 -18.06 11.26
N SER A 77 6.28 -17.03 10.45
CA SER A 77 7.13 -15.84 10.44
C SER A 77 6.38 -14.60 9.95
N ALA A 78 6.83 -13.44 10.40
CA ALA A 78 6.35 -12.13 9.98
C ALA A 78 7.55 -11.21 9.72
N ASP A 79 7.57 -10.52 8.59
CA ASP A 79 8.55 -9.50 8.26
C ASP A 79 7.87 -8.13 8.35
N VAL A 80 8.33 -7.28 9.26
CA VAL A 80 7.80 -5.92 9.48
C VAL A 80 8.78 -4.93 8.85
N TYR A 81 8.27 -4.09 7.97
CA TYR A 81 9.04 -3.07 7.27
C TYR A 81 8.82 -1.73 7.97
N VAL A 82 9.88 -1.15 8.49
CA VAL A 82 9.83 0.06 9.33
C VAL A 82 10.85 1.08 8.84
N ASP A 83 10.60 2.35 9.17
CA ASP A 83 11.57 3.42 8.92
C ASP A 83 12.83 3.21 9.76
N LYS A 84 14.01 3.39 9.16
CA LYS A 84 15.31 3.30 9.85
C LYS A 84 15.43 4.26 11.02
N GLN A 85 14.67 5.36 11.04
CA GLN A 85 14.65 6.34 12.13
C GLN A 85 14.12 5.75 13.45
N LEU A 86 13.43 4.60 13.39
CA LEU A 86 12.91 3.88 14.56
C LEU A 86 13.92 2.91 15.16
N LEU A 87 15.06 2.70 14.49
CA LEU A 87 16.14 1.92 15.05
C LEU A 87 16.84 2.74 16.14
N GLY A 88 17.00 2.14 17.32
CA GLY A 88 17.80 2.73 18.40
C GLY A 88 19.25 3.00 17.98
N SER A 89 19.91 3.92 18.67
CA SER A 89 21.27 4.38 18.35
C SER A 89 22.27 3.22 18.22
N GLU A 90 22.17 2.20 19.08
CA GLU A 90 23.05 1.02 19.05
C GLU A 90 23.00 0.26 17.72
N VAL A 91 21.85 0.26 17.01
CA VAL A 91 21.71 -0.42 15.72
C VAL A 91 22.23 0.46 14.57
N LEU A 92 22.09 1.77 14.70
CA LEU A 92 22.62 2.72 13.71
C LEU A 92 24.15 2.83 13.78
N ASP A 93 24.73 2.54 14.96
CA ASP A 93 26.17 2.54 15.23
C ASP A 93 26.91 1.30 14.67
N PHE A 94 26.21 0.30 14.11
CA PHE A 94 26.86 -0.83 13.44
C PHE A 94 27.68 -0.43 12.20
N SER A 95 27.44 0.75 11.62
CA SER A 95 28.19 1.22 10.45
C SER A 95 28.13 2.73 10.28
N GLU A 96 29.28 3.37 10.09
CA GLU A 96 29.39 4.81 9.75
C GLU A 96 28.79 5.17 8.37
N ARG A 97 28.31 4.18 7.60
CA ARG A 97 27.75 4.35 6.25
C ARG A 97 26.22 4.20 6.17
N THR A 98 25.51 4.22 7.30
CA THR A 98 24.04 4.13 7.38
C THR A 98 23.29 5.23 6.61
N ASN A 99 23.95 6.35 6.27
CA ASN A 99 23.40 7.37 5.37
C ASN A 99 23.21 6.89 3.92
N THR A 100 24.00 5.91 3.45
CA THR A 100 23.87 5.32 2.10
C THR A 100 22.92 4.12 2.04
N VAL A 101 22.40 3.69 3.20
CA VAL A 101 21.48 2.56 3.32
C VAL A 101 20.04 3.03 3.05
N LYS A 102 19.26 2.18 2.38
CA LYS A 102 17.82 2.42 2.11
C LYS A 102 17.10 2.85 3.40
N HIS A 103 16.07 3.68 3.23
CA HIS A 103 15.32 4.26 4.34
C HIS A 103 14.52 3.23 5.16
N GLU A 104 14.35 2.03 4.62
CA GLU A 104 13.51 0.98 5.18
C GLU A 104 14.35 -0.18 5.74
N VAL A 105 13.93 -0.69 6.89
CA VAL A 105 14.55 -1.81 7.60
C VAL A 105 13.51 -2.92 7.76
N ILE A 106 13.96 -4.17 7.64
CA ILE A 106 13.11 -5.35 7.77
C ILE A 106 13.39 -6.02 9.11
N ILE A 107 12.40 -6.04 9.99
CA ILE A 107 12.40 -6.79 11.24
C ILE A 107 11.71 -8.13 10.98
N SER A 108 12.49 -9.21 10.91
CA SER A 108 11.95 -10.57 10.71
C SER A 108 11.76 -11.28 12.05
N VAL A 109 10.51 -11.61 12.38
CA VAL A 109 10.12 -12.33 13.59
C VAL A 109 9.69 -13.74 13.20
N LYS A 110 10.16 -14.74 13.96
CA LYS A 110 9.86 -16.16 13.71
C LYS A 110 9.27 -16.80 14.95
N ALA A 111 8.25 -17.61 14.74
CA ALA A 111 7.66 -18.41 15.80
C ALA A 111 8.65 -19.46 16.31
N LYS A 112 8.58 -19.78 17.60
CA LYS A 112 9.32 -20.91 18.18
C LYS A 112 8.81 -22.23 17.60
N ASN A 113 9.58 -23.30 17.79
CA ASN A 113 9.18 -24.62 17.31
C ASN A 113 7.83 -25.02 17.91
N LYS A 114 6.92 -25.51 17.06
CA LYS A 114 5.51 -25.81 17.37
C LYS A 114 4.64 -24.65 17.89
N ASP A 115 5.13 -23.42 17.85
CA ASP A 115 4.41 -22.23 18.32
C ASP A 115 3.94 -21.33 17.17
N ASN A 116 3.10 -20.34 17.45
CA ASN A 116 2.61 -19.37 16.48
C ASN A 116 2.86 -17.93 16.94
N ILE A 117 2.75 -16.96 16.03
CA ILE A 117 2.92 -15.52 16.33
C ILE A 117 1.67 -14.72 15.92
N PHE A 118 0.47 -15.28 16.13
CA PHE A 118 -0.80 -14.64 15.78
C PHE A 118 -0.97 -13.29 16.47
N ASP A 119 -0.85 -13.26 17.80
CA ASP A 119 -1.05 -12.04 18.58
C ASP A 119 -0.06 -10.95 18.16
N PHE A 120 1.21 -11.29 17.98
CA PHE A 120 2.22 -10.36 17.47
C PHE A 120 1.83 -9.79 16.09
N THR A 121 1.36 -10.63 15.18
CA THR A 121 0.98 -10.20 13.82
C THR A 121 -0.23 -9.28 13.85
N ARG A 122 -1.23 -9.59 14.69
CA ARG A 122 -2.43 -8.75 14.89
C ARG A 122 -2.07 -7.40 15.50
N ASP A 123 -1.22 -7.39 16.51
CA ASP A 123 -0.81 -6.15 17.19
C ASP A 123 0.00 -5.24 16.24
N VAL A 124 0.87 -5.81 15.41
CA VAL A 124 1.61 -5.07 14.38
C VAL A 124 0.67 -4.53 13.31
N TYR A 125 -0.32 -5.31 12.87
CA TYR A 125 -1.32 -4.85 11.91
C TYR A 125 -2.22 -3.73 12.47
N ALA A 126 -2.64 -3.82 13.74
CA ALA A 126 -3.40 -2.75 14.38
C ALA A 126 -2.58 -1.44 14.47
N LYS A 127 -1.27 -1.54 14.69
CA LYS A 127 -0.36 -0.38 14.66
C LYS A 127 -0.18 0.19 13.25
N LEU A 128 -0.15 -0.66 12.22
CA LEU A 128 -0.11 -0.24 10.82
C LEU A 128 -1.33 0.64 10.48
N ASN A 129 -2.53 0.22 10.90
CA ASN A 129 -3.79 0.94 10.63
C ASN A 129 -4.10 2.06 11.64
N GLY A 130 -3.22 2.32 12.61
CA GLY A 130 -3.44 3.27 13.70
C GLY A 130 -3.10 4.72 13.37
N GLY A 131 -2.78 5.05 12.11
CA GLY A 131 -2.43 6.39 11.66
C GLY A 131 -1.03 6.88 12.08
N HIS A 132 -0.18 6.01 12.64
CA HIS A 132 1.22 6.32 12.92
C HIS A 132 2.13 5.71 11.83
N ASN A 133 2.76 6.59 11.04
CA ASN A 133 3.62 6.28 9.87
C ASN A 133 4.93 5.51 10.20
N GLU A 134 5.00 4.83 11.33
CA GLU A 134 6.20 4.13 11.79
C GLU A 134 6.39 2.78 11.08
N ILE A 135 5.28 2.09 10.82
CA ILE A 135 5.27 0.80 10.12
C ILE A 135 4.80 1.03 8.70
N GLN A 136 5.65 0.71 7.74
CA GLN A 136 5.36 0.90 6.32
C GLN A 136 4.63 -0.30 5.75
N ARG A 137 5.04 -1.52 6.12
CA ARG A 137 4.52 -2.77 5.56
C ARG A 137 4.68 -3.95 6.52
N LEU A 138 3.87 -5.00 6.35
CA LEU A 138 3.93 -6.27 7.05
C LEU A 138 3.73 -7.42 6.05
N ARG A 139 4.64 -8.39 6.08
CA ARG A 139 4.52 -9.66 5.36
C ARG A 139 4.38 -10.80 6.35
N VAL A 140 3.43 -11.67 6.13
CA VAL A 140 3.11 -12.81 6.99
C VAL A 140 3.29 -14.10 6.21
N VAL A 141 3.96 -15.08 6.81
CA VAL A 141 4.09 -16.43 6.27
C VAL A 141 3.55 -17.42 7.30
N GLY A 142 2.56 -18.18 6.88
CA GLY A 142 1.92 -19.19 7.72
C GLY A 142 1.56 -20.44 6.94
N ARG A 143 0.72 -21.26 7.56
CA ARG A 143 0.13 -22.46 6.97
C ARG A 143 -1.38 -22.42 7.12
N ASN A 144 -2.09 -22.97 6.13
CA ASN A 144 -3.54 -23.16 6.20
C ASN A 144 -3.90 -24.51 6.85
N THR A 145 -5.18 -24.83 6.92
CA THR A 145 -5.70 -26.11 7.44
C THR A 145 -5.19 -27.34 6.68
N ASP A 146 -4.91 -27.19 5.39
CA ASP A 146 -4.35 -28.24 4.52
C ASP A 146 -2.82 -28.33 4.60
N ASN A 147 -2.19 -27.61 5.54
CA ASN A 147 -0.74 -27.57 5.76
C ASN A 147 0.07 -26.98 4.58
N ASN A 148 -0.58 -26.27 3.66
CA ASN A 148 0.05 -25.51 2.59
C ASN A 148 0.66 -24.22 3.13
N VAL A 149 1.77 -23.77 2.52
CA VAL A 149 2.41 -22.49 2.88
C VAL A 149 1.62 -21.34 2.26
N VAL A 150 1.12 -20.44 3.10
CA VAL A 150 0.44 -19.22 2.69
C VAL A 150 1.34 -18.03 2.99
N LYS A 151 1.46 -17.12 2.03
CA LYS A 151 2.22 -15.87 2.19
C LYS A 151 1.28 -14.72 1.89
N ILE A 152 1.17 -13.79 2.84
CA ILE A 152 0.40 -12.57 2.68
C ILE A 152 1.36 -11.39 2.83
N ASN A 153 1.16 -10.33 2.06
CA ASN A 153 1.99 -9.13 2.12
C ASN A 153 1.10 -7.91 2.07
N THR A 154 1.28 -6.94 2.97
CA THR A 154 0.50 -5.70 2.99
C THR A 154 0.69 -4.83 1.77
N ASP A 155 1.75 -5.02 1.02
CA ASP A 155 1.97 -4.32 -0.27
C ASP A 155 0.94 -4.73 -1.31
N PHE A 156 0.39 -5.94 -1.16
CA PHE A 156 -0.71 -6.49 -1.94
C PHE A 156 -2.09 -6.17 -1.32
N ILE A 157 -2.12 -5.52 -0.16
CA ILE A 157 -3.34 -5.17 0.61
C ILE A 157 -3.76 -3.71 0.39
N GLU A 158 -2.94 -2.91 -0.30
CA GLU A 158 -3.51 -1.81 -1.08
C GLU A 158 -4.60 -2.44 -1.96
N ARG A 159 -5.88 -2.10 -1.73
CA ARG A 159 -7.00 -2.70 -2.46
C ARG A 159 -6.80 -2.49 -3.97
N GLN A 160 -6.27 -3.51 -4.62
CA GLN A 160 -6.00 -3.54 -6.05
C GLN A 160 -7.09 -4.36 -6.72
N GLU A 161 -7.78 -3.73 -7.66
CA GLU A 161 -8.90 -4.31 -8.39
C GLU A 161 -8.46 -4.45 -9.84
N TYR A 162 -8.56 -5.68 -10.37
CA TYR A 162 -8.12 -5.97 -11.73
C TYR A 162 -9.24 -5.65 -12.71
N VAL A 163 -9.07 -4.57 -13.46
CA VAL A 163 -9.98 -4.14 -14.52
C VAL A 163 -9.50 -4.64 -15.88
N LYS A 164 -10.41 -4.96 -16.80
CA LYS A 164 -10.10 -5.42 -18.16
C LYS A 164 -10.73 -4.50 -19.21
N PRO A 165 -10.24 -3.26 -19.34
CA PRO A 165 -10.79 -2.31 -20.31
C PRO A 165 -10.52 -2.79 -21.74
N ARG A 166 -11.36 -2.35 -22.70
CA ARG A 166 -11.14 -2.69 -24.11
C ARG A 166 -9.86 -2.01 -24.60
N ARG A 167 -9.10 -2.78 -25.38
CA ARG A 167 -7.88 -2.30 -26.03
C ARG A 167 -8.14 -2.17 -27.52
N ASN A 168 -7.75 -1.04 -28.10
CA ASN A 168 -7.77 -0.86 -29.54
C ASN A 168 -6.75 -1.81 -30.18
N GLU A 169 -7.18 -2.69 -31.07
CA GLU A 169 -6.33 -3.71 -31.69
C GLU A 169 -5.27 -3.11 -32.64
N VAL A 170 -5.50 -1.89 -33.13
CA VAL A 170 -4.63 -1.20 -34.09
C VAL A 170 -3.62 -0.29 -33.39
N THR A 171 -4.08 0.54 -32.44
CA THR A 171 -3.21 1.50 -31.73
C THR A 171 -2.63 0.93 -30.45
N GLY A 172 -3.21 -0.15 -29.92
CA GLY A 172 -2.84 -0.71 -28.62
C GLY A 172 -3.28 0.12 -27.42
N GLU A 173 -3.99 1.23 -27.65
CA GLU A 173 -4.47 2.15 -26.61
C GLU A 173 -5.63 1.54 -25.82
N ILE A 174 -5.70 1.89 -24.54
CA ILE A 174 -6.80 1.52 -23.66
C ILE A 174 -7.94 2.53 -23.86
N SER A 175 -9.17 2.03 -23.97
CA SER A 175 -10.38 2.85 -23.95
C SER A 175 -10.54 3.51 -22.59
N THR A 176 -10.35 4.83 -22.52
CA THR A 176 -10.51 5.63 -21.29
C THR A 176 -11.93 5.53 -20.73
N GLU A 177 -12.95 5.52 -21.60
CA GLU A 177 -14.36 5.41 -21.19
C GLU A 177 -14.61 4.09 -20.45
N ASP A 178 -14.17 2.96 -21.01
CA ASP A 178 -14.34 1.65 -20.37
C ASP A 178 -13.57 1.52 -19.06
N LEU A 179 -12.37 2.10 -19.01
CA LEU A 179 -11.57 2.08 -17.79
C LEU A 179 -12.28 2.85 -16.67
N PHE A 180 -12.90 3.99 -16.98
CA PHE A 180 -13.68 4.72 -15.98
C PHE A 180 -14.93 3.97 -15.55
N GLU A 181 -15.67 3.31 -16.45
CA GLU A 181 -16.83 2.48 -16.06
C GLU A 181 -16.43 1.35 -15.09
N GLU A 182 -15.31 0.68 -15.34
CA GLU A 182 -14.77 -0.35 -14.46
C GLU A 182 -14.31 0.23 -13.11
N MET A 183 -13.62 1.39 -13.12
CA MET A 183 -13.21 2.09 -11.90
C MET A 183 -14.40 2.59 -11.08
N GLU A 184 -15.47 3.07 -11.73
CA GLU A 184 -16.71 3.48 -11.06
C GLU A 184 -17.41 2.29 -10.40
N THR A 185 -17.45 1.14 -11.07
CA THR A 185 -17.98 -0.11 -10.50
C THR A 185 -17.24 -0.47 -9.23
N VAL A 186 -15.91 -0.41 -9.25
CA VAL A 186 -15.08 -0.65 -8.06
C VAL A 186 -15.38 0.37 -6.96
N LEU A 187 -15.46 1.66 -7.31
CA LEU A 187 -15.72 2.75 -6.37
C LEU A 187 -17.11 2.65 -5.72
N SER A 188 -18.10 2.10 -6.43
CA SER A 188 -19.45 1.87 -5.91
C SER A 188 -19.50 0.83 -4.77
N ASN A 189 -18.51 -0.06 -4.70
CA ASN A 189 -18.36 -1.04 -3.62
C ASN A 189 -17.81 -0.44 -2.32
N PHE A 190 -17.38 0.83 -2.33
CA PHE A 190 -17.03 1.58 -1.12
C PHE A 190 -18.25 2.39 -0.72
N ASN A 191 -19.14 1.82 0.11
CA ASN A 191 -20.29 2.51 0.70
C ASN A 191 -20.11 2.65 2.21
#